data_AF-A0A956JI57-F1
#
_entry.id   AF-A0A956JI57-F1
#
_cell.length_a   1.000
_cell.length_b   1.000
_cell.length_c   1.000
_cell.angle_alpha   90.00
_cell.angle_beta   90.00
_cell.angle_gamma   90.00
#
_symmetry.space_group_name_H-M   'P 1'
#
loop_
_entity.id
_entity.type
_entity.pdbx_description
1 polymer ?
#
loop_
_entity_poly.entity_id
_entity_poly.type
_entity_poly.pdbx_seq_one_letter_code
_entity_poly.pdbx_strand_id
1 'polypeptide(L)' 'MTLSTCPSCAGFLPPAATSCPHCGCDCAAPPAPSRVGGKLLAAASGGLMALTLMACYGGPPV' A
#
# COMPACT_ATOMS: atom_id res chain seq x y z
N MET A 1 -7.32 -2.64 26.96
CA MET A 1 -7.01 -1.21 26.75
C MET A 1 -5.78 -1.14 25.85
N THR A 2 -5.91 -0.63 24.63
CA THR A 2 -4.80 -0.52 23.68
C THR A 2 -4.21 0.90 23.75
N LEU A 3 -2.92 1.00 24.00
CA LEU A 3 -2.18 2.27 24.05
C LEU A 3 -1.26 2.32 22.83
N SER A 4 -1.28 3.41 22.08
CA SER A 4 -0.36 3.61 20.96
C SER A 4 0.92 4.30 21.44
N THR A 5 2.00 4.20 20.68
CA THR A 5 3.24 4.95 20.96
C THR A 5 3.44 6.02 19.91
N CYS A 6 3.93 7.19 20.33
CA CYS A 6 4.29 8.26 19.40
C CYS A 6 5.52 7.82 18.59
N PRO A 7 5.51 7.90 17.25
CA PRO A 7 6.66 7.49 16.43
C PRO A 7 7.88 8.41 16.59
N SER A 8 7.71 9.61 17.15
CA SER A 8 8.80 10.60 17.32
C SER A 8 9.52 10.45 18.65
N CYS A 9 8.80 10.42 19.77
CA CYS A 9 9.40 10.37 21.11
C CYS A 9 9.28 9.00 21.79
N ALA A 10 8.66 8.00 21.13
CA ALA A 10 8.32 6.69 21.68
C ALA A 10 7.45 6.72 22.96
N GLY A 11 6.93 7.89 23.33
CA GLY A 11 6.04 8.06 24.48
C GLY A 11 4.68 7.41 24.25
N PHE A 12 4.03 7.02 25.33
CA PHE A 12 2.70 6.42 25.27
C PHE A 12 1.62 7.46 25.02
N LEU A 13 0.73 7.20 24.06
CA LEU A 13 -0.39 8.05 23.67
C LEU A 13 -1.73 7.34 23.81
N PRO A 14 -2.78 8.05 24.27
CA PRO A 14 -4.15 7.56 24.16
C PRO A 14 -4.49 7.28 22.69
N PRO A 15 -5.28 6.25 22.38
CA PRO A 15 -5.63 5.90 21.01
C PRO A 15 -6.41 7.00 20.25
N ALA A 16 -6.97 7.97 20.97
CA ALA A 16 -7.71 9.11 20.41
C ALA A 16 -6.88 10.40 20.26
N ALA A 17 -5.60 10.39 20.65
CA ALA A 17 -4.75 11.58 20.57
C ALA A 17 -4.25 11.79 19.13
N THR A 18 -4.62 12.93 18.52
CA THR A 18 -4.19 13.31 17.16
C THR A 18 -2.81 13.96 17.13
N SER A 19 -2.34 14.47 18.26
CA SER A 19 -1.01 15.08 18.42
C SER A 19 -0.36 14.64 19.73
N CYS A 20 0.96 14.52 19.73
CA CYS A 20 1.71 14.19 20.93
C CYS A 20 1.87 15.44 21.82
N PRO A 21 1.40 15.42 23.08
CA PRO A 21 1.56 16.57 23.98
C PRO A 21 3.01 16.79 24.43
N HIS A 22 3.88 15.79 24.25
CA HIS A 22 5.28 15.87 24.65
C HIS A 22 6.17 16.51 23.58
N CYS A 23 6.01 16.11 22.30
CA CYS A 23 6.87 16.61 21.21
C CYS A 23 6.12 17.40 20.13
N GLY A 24 4.80 17.48 20.20
CA GLY A 24 3.97 18.23 19.24
C GLY A 24 3.77 17.55 17.88
N CYS A 25 4.34 16.36 17.65
CA CYS A 25 4.18 15.66 16.38
C CYS A 25 2.74 15.17 16.17
N ASP A 26 2.22 15.36 14.95
CA ASP A 26 0.93 14.83 14.52
C ASP A 26 0.99 13.30 14.46
N CYS A 27 0.22 12.65 15.34
CA CYS A 27 0.09 11.20 15.42
C CYS A 27 -1.12 10.75 14.58
N ALA A 28 -1.27 11.32 13.38
CA ALA A 28 -2.32 10.96 12.45
C ALA A 28 -2.19 9.48 12.06
N ALA A 29 -3.34 8.80 12.01
CA ALA A 29 -3.45 7.36 11.74
C ALA A 29 -2.57 6.90 10.57
N PRO A 30 -2.01 5.67 10.62
CA PRO A 30 -1.15 5.18 9.56
C PRO A 30 -1.85 5.27 8.20
N PRO A 31 -1.16 5.73 7.14
CA PRO A 31 -1.75 5.85 5.82
C PRO A 31 -2.26 4.47 5.37
N ALA A 32 -3.50 4.42 4.88
CA ALA A 32 -4.10 3.21 4.35
C ALA A 32 -3.15 2.54 3.34
N PRO A 33 -3.03 1.20 3.33
CA PRO A 33 -2.11 0.51 2.44
C PRO A 33 -2.43 0.87 0.98
N SER A 34 -1.46 1.48 0.31
CA SER A 34 -1.62 1.97 -1.05
C SER A 34 -1.81 0.80 -2.02
N ARG A 35 -3.02 0.65 -2.59
CA ARG A 35 -3.38 -0.38 -3.60
C ARG A 35 -2.67 -0.22 -4.96
N VAL A 36 -1.64 0.61 -5.04
CA VAL A 36 -0.90 0.90 -6.28
C VAL A 36 -0.12 -0.32 -6.79
N GLY A 37 0.35 -1.20 -5.92
CA GLY A 37 1.12 -2.40 -6.33
C GLY A 37 0.31 -3.47 -7.07
N GLY A 38 -1.01 -3.54 -6.87
CA GLY A 38 -1.84 -4.60 -7.47
C GLY A 38 -2.02 -4.47 -8.98
N LYS A 39 -2.01 -3.24 -9.51
CA LYS A 39 -2.25 -2.98 -10.94
C LYS A 39 -1.04 -3.36 -11.80
N LEU A 40 0.17 -3.22 -11.26
CA LEU A 40 1.42 -3.59 -11.93
C LEU A 40 1.56 -5.11 -12.05
N LEU A 41 1.23 -5.85 -10.99
CA LEU A 41 1.24 -7.32 -11.02
C LEU A 41 0.20 -7.89 -12.01
N ALA A 42 -0.99 -7.27 -12.08
CA ALA A 42 -2.04 -7.69 -13.02
C ALA A 42 -1.67 -7.44 -14.49
N ALA A 43 -0.96 -6.35 -14.79
CA ALA A 43 -0.48 -6.06 -16.15
C ALA A 43 0.63 -7.04 -16.59
N ALA A 44 1.52 -7.42 -15.67
CA ALA A 44 2.62 -8.34 -15.97
C ALA A 44 2.14 -9.76 -16.30
N SER A 45 1.12 -10.28 -15.61
CA SER A 45 0.60 -11.63 -15.87
C SER A 45 -0.22 -11.72 -17.18
N GLY A 46 -0.99 -10.69 -17.52
CA GLY A 46 -1.75 -10.64 -18.78
C GLY A 46 -0.87 -10.56 -20.03
N GLY A 47 0.25 -9.83 -19.97
CA GLY A 47 1.15 -9.64 -21.11
C GLY A 47 1.84 -10.91 -21.58
N LEU A 48 2.28 -11.78 -20.66
CA LEU A 48 2.98 -13.03 -21.02
C LEU A 48 2.06 -13.99 -21.78
N MET A 49 0.80 -14.13 -21.34
CA MET A 49 -0.18 -14.99 -22.02
C MET A 49 -0.47 -14.51 -23.43
N ALA A 50 -0.60 -13.19 -23.63
CA ALA A 50 -0.79 -12.62 -24.97
C ALA A 50 0.39 -12.94 -25.91
N LEU A 51 1.63 -12.84 -25.43
CA LEU A 51 2.82 -13.19 -26.20
C LEU A 51 2.91 -14.69 -26.51
N THR A 52 2.61 -15.54 -25.53
CA THR A 52 2.61 -17.00 -25.74
C THR A 52 1.54 -17.41 -26.75
N LEU A 53 0.32 -16.86 -26.66
CA LEU A 53 -0.73 -17.11 -27.63
C LEU A 53 -0.32 -16.61 -29.03
N MET A 54 0.30 -15.44 -29.12
CA MET A 54 0.81 -14.92 -30.39
C MET A 54 1.88 -15.83 -31.02
N ALA A 55 2.77 -16.38 -30.19
CA ALA A 55 3.85 -17.26 -30.62
C ALA A 55 3.36 -18.67 -31.00
N CYS A 56 2.40 -19.23 -30.25
CA CYS A 56 1.91 -20.60 -30.48
C CYS A 56 0.74 -20.67 -31.48
N TYR A 57 -0.09 -19.63 -31.56
CA TYR A 57 -1.32 -19.64 -32.36
C TYR A 57 -1.34 -18.62 -33.51
N GLY A 58 -0.35 -17.72 -33.62
CA GLY A 58 -0.36 -16.66 -34.63
C GLY A 58 -1.37 -15.56 -34.32
N GLY A 59 -1.21 -14.39 -34.95
CA GLY A 59 -1.93 -13.18 -34.53
C GLY A 59 -3.43 -13.14 -34.79
N PRO A 60 -4.21 -12.41 -33.96
CA PRO A 60 -5.64 -12.24 -34.17
C PRO A 60 -5.90 -11.60 -35.55
N PRO A 61 -6.99 -11.98 -36.23
CA PRO A 61 -7.34 -11.35 -37.50
C PRO A 61 -7.65 -9.86 -37.30
N VAL A 62 -7.16 -9.04 -38.23
CA VAL A 62 -7.55 -7.62 -38.37
C VAL A 62 -9.01 -7.47 -38.75
#